data_AF-A0A7R7IFE3-F1
#
_entry.id   AF-A0A7R7IFE3-F1
#
_cell.length_a   1.000
_cell.length_b   1.000
_cell.length_c   1.000
_cell.angle_alpha   90.00
_cell.angle_beta   90.00
_cell.angle_gamma   90.00
#
_symmetry.space_group_name_H-M   'P 1'
#
loop_
_entity.id
_entity.type
_entity.pdbx_description
1 polymer ?
#
loop_
_entity_poly.entity_id
_entity_poly.type
_entity_poly.pdbx_seq_one_letter_code
_entity_poly.pdbx_strand_id
1 'polypeptide(L)'
;MKKKLLLLTVFFCMLLFTACKGTTITSTTKFNQDGSGIRTVSAVLSKKDVKKMNLSFEQLDKLLEGVAPEAVNLSRTMDDNNKDATYEFSFAFSDIADYNQKIQEITAESHDATWYSDSSIFKSDINFSETQCTYDLVKWAFKALEKAGYSGAFDSLDLYEIGNNNIYYNNKLVYQESGENDSPSFQIPNAQLLKKISAYSKYDRNGKLSKQFVLEFNKKNFSKLNMNMAKSLLSQYSSEFNIDKKKATITLNLDSEEKIRDFLSKADDSYQADNLKYQMEDSTPFVLHFAFMENYNLSKFFNNFAIDTEYINNYLALPENIDYEDRIYYEPNEADETQKGYQYASKYRVTDTYKTNFTANHQVSVSDIHVLYEMKKGYHLALKTTFTLYQMDGNLSIDRLKAYYQKKADDIEVESTKDAYTVTLTNLYVWNGKKDTKSELSHFVRKKNTLLRKEDEYRSVYQLKDYIPIDSNAKIEYEFNIATSLGLKKLVYNGKNLLQDSEGSNSDNKKSVSVEYHEAEGYRIKLTEGNLTKSNIKMEFVTTKPIIPYIVVLFILIVIVTVIVISMKDLRNNEDSTVLDNWITRVKNIIQRLRKEKEN
;
A
#
# COMPACT_ATOMS: atom_id res chain seq x y z
N MET A 1 -53.29 -37.47 81.97
CA MET A 1 -52.02 -37.03 81.33
C MET A 1 -52.20 -36.06 80.14
N LYS A 2 -53.38 -35.94 79.49
CA LYS A 2 -53.56 -35.13 78.28
C LYS A 2 -53.54 -33.58 78.47
N LYS A 3 -53.85 -33.05 79.67
CA LYS A 3 -53.81 -31.60 79.93
C LYS A 3 -52.40 -31.03 80.19
N LYS A 4 -51.43 -31.85 80.62
CA LYS A 4 -50.03 -31.43 80.82
C LYS A 4 -49.22 -31.43 79.52
N LEU A 5 -49.60 -32.27 78.55
CA LEU A 5 -48.98 -32.32 77.22
C LEU A 5 -49.39 -31.11 76.37
N LEU A 6 -50.67 -30.69 76.41
CA LEU A 6 -51.14 -29.51 75.70
C LEU A 6 -50.49 -28.21 76.22
N LEU A 7 -50.26 -28.10 77.54
CA LEU A 7 -49.61 -26.93 78.13
C LEU A 7 -48.11 -26.87 77.76
N LEU A 8 -47.44 -28.02 77.63
CA LEU A 8 -46.04 -28.10 77.22
C LEU A 8 -45.87 -27.82 75.71
N THR A 9 -46.79 -28.28 74.86
CA THR A 9 -46.78 -27.99 73.42
C THR A 9 -47.13 -26.52 73.15
N VAL A 10 -48.04 -25.91 73.92
CA VAL A 10 -48.34 -24.47 73.81
C VAL A 10 -47.18 -23.62 74.35
N PHE A 11 -46.49 -24.05 75.41
CA PHE A 11 -45.28 -23.38 75.92
C PHE A 11 -44.09 -23.52 74.96
N PHE A 12 -43.95 -24.67 74.27
CA PHE A 12 -42.96 -24.89 73.22
C PHE A 12 -43.29 -24.10 71.94
N CYS A 13 -44.57 -23.97 71.57
CA CYS A 13 -45.00 -23.10 70.47
C CYS A 13 -44.85 -21.60 70.80
N MET A 14 -44.97 -21.19 72.07
CA MET A 14 -44.65 -19.81 72.49
C MET A 14 -43.13 -19.53 72.50
N LEU A 15 -42.30 -20.55 72.75
CA LEU A 15 -40.84 -20.45 72.62
C LEU A 15 -40.38 -20.38 71.16
N LEU A 16 -41.13 -20.98 70.22
CA LEU A 16 -40.87 -20.88 68.77
C LEU A 16 -41.27 -19.52 68.14
N PHE A 17 -41.90 -18.62 68.90
CA PHE A 17 -42.14 -17.23 68.52
C PHE A 17 -41.27 -16.24 69.31
N THR A 18 -40.08 -16.68 69.74
CA THR A 18 -39.06 -15.77 70.29
C THR A 18 -38.15 -15.27 69.16
N ALA A 19 -38.10 -13.94 69.05
CA ALA A 19 -37.30 -13.09 68.15
C ALA A 19 -37.71 -13.05 66.66
N CYS A 20 -38.71 -12.24 66.32
CA CYS A 20 -38.43 -11.28 65.24
C CYS A 20 -37.28 -10.42 65.76
N LYS A 21 -36.05 -10.71 65.33
CA LYS A 21 -34.86 -9.90 65.64
C LYS A 21 -35.09 -8.46 65.15
N GLY A 22 -34.37 -7.52 65.75
CA GLY A 22 -34.51 -6.09 65.49
C GLY A 22 -34.23 -5.66 64.05
N THR A 23 -34.05 -4.36 63.87
CA THR A 23 -33.83 -3.69 62.59
C THR A 23 -32.77 -4.38 61.73
N THR A 24 -33.17 -4.90 60.57
CA THR A 24 -32.22 -5.43 59.60
C THR A 24 -31.63 -4.28 58.78
N ILE A 25 -30.31 -4.16 58.81
CA ILE A 25 -29.55 -3.18 58.01
C ILE A 25 -29.05 -3.88 56.76
N THR A 26 -29.56 -3.48 55.59
CA THR A 26 -29.21 -4.08 54.29
C THR A 26 -28.46 -3.06 53.46
N SER A 27 -27.34 -3.45 52.86
CA SER A 27 -26.61 -2.65 51.87
C SER A 27 -26.93 -3.14 50.46
N THR A 28 -27.15 -2.22 49.53
CA THR A 28 -27.29 -2.50 48.11
C THR A 28 -26.43 -1.53 47.30
N THR A 29 -25.46 -2.07 46.57
CA THR A 29 -24.63 -1.31 45.63
C THR A 29 -25.00 -1.69 44.21
N LYS A 30 -25.26 -0.70 43.35
CA LYS A 30 -25.55 -0.89 41.92
C LYS A 30 -24.48 -0.19 41.09
N PHE A 31 -23.65 -0.99 40.42
CA PHE A 31 -22.64 -0.53 39.46
C PHE A 31 -23.16 -0.56 38.02
N ASN A 32 -22.87 0.51 37.29
CA ASN A 32 -22.97 0.60 35.83
C ASN A 32 -21.71 0.05 35.16
N GLN A 33 -21.74 -0.09 33.83
CA GLN A 33 -20.61 -0.63 33.05
C GLN A 33 -19.34 0.23 33.09
N ASP A 34 -19.51 1.55 33.29
CA ASP A 34 -18.43 2.53 33.35
C ASP A 34 -17.83 2.69 34.75
N GLY A 35 -18.30 1.93 35.75
CA GLY A 35 -17.87 2.05 37.14
C GLY A 35 -18.59 3.11 37.95
N SER A 36 -19.52 3.88 37.35
CA SER A 36 -20.45 4.74 38.09
C SER A 36 -21.53 3.94 38.78
N GLY A 37 -22.26 4.54 39.72
CA GLY A 37 -23.34 3.81 40.40
C GLY A 37 -23.98 4.55 41.56
N ILE A 38 -24.71 3.76 42.37
CA ILE A 38 -25.34 4.22 43.61
C ILE A 38 -25.22 3.12 44.67
N ARG A 39 -24.88 3.52 45.90
CA ARG A 39 -24.99 2.66 47.08
C ARG A 39 -26.13 3.17 47.95
N THR A 40 -26.97 2.25 48.40
CA THR A 40 -28.09 2.49 49.30
C THR A 40 -27.98 1.55 50.47
N VAL A 41 -28.06 2.07 51.69
CA VAL A 41 -28.15 1.29 52.91
C VAL A 41 -29.49 1.59 53.57
N SER A 42 -30.25 0.54 53.83
CA SER A 42 -31.61 0.63 54.37
C SER A 42 -31.70 -0.06 55.73
N ALA A 43 -32.36 0.59 56.68
CA ALA A 43 -32.64 0.07 58.01
C ALA A 43 -34.15 0.20 58.30
N VAL A 44 -34.82 -0.93 58.57
CA VAL A 44 -36.26 -0.93 58.92
C VAL A 44 -36.42 -0.90 60.44
N LEU A 45 -36.96 0.19 60.97
CA LEU A 45 -37.19 0.41 62.38
C LEU A 45 -38.68 0.33 62.70
N SER A 46 -39.06 -0.60 63.57
CA SER A 46 -40.44 -0.64 64.06
C SER A 46 -40.68 0.47 65.09
N LYS A 47 -41.92 0.95 65.17
CA LYS A 47 -42.35 1.90 66.22
C LYS A 47 -42.14 1.34 67.62
N LYS A 48 -42.11 0.00 67.78
CA LYS A 48 -41.79 -0.66 69.05
C LYS A 48 -40.31 -0.47 69.39
N ASP A 49 -39.41 -0.61 68.43
CA ASP A 49 -37.96 -0.50 68.66
C ASP A 49 -37.56 0.95 68.92
N VAL A 50 -38.14 1.91 68.18
CA VAL A 50 -37.92 3.35 68.46
C VAL A 50 -38.46 3.76 69.84
N LYS A 51 -39.58 3.16 70.27
CA LYS A 51 -40.07 3.34 71.65
C LYS A 51 -39.16 2.72 72.70
N LYS A 52 -38.49 1.58 72.44
CA LYS A 52 -37.50 1.01 73.38
C LYS A 52 -36.33 1.97 73.60
N MET A 53 -36.02 2.81 72.60
CA MET A 53 -35.03 3.88 72.69
C MET A 53 -35.58 5.17 73.33
N ASN A 54 -36.84 5.19 73.79
CA ASN A 54 -37.52 6.38 74.28
C ASN A 54 -37.54 7.56 73.29
N LEU A 55 -37.55 7.27 71.99
CA LEU A 55 -37.58 8.25 70.91
C LEU A 55 -38.93 8.25 70.18
N SER A 56 -39.24 9.36 69.51
CA SER A 56 -40.16 9.39 68.37
C SER A 56 -39.38 9.30 67.06
N PHE A 57 -40.02 8.91 65.97
CA PHE A 57 -39.36 8.92 64.66
C PHE A 57 -38.90 10.34 64.27
N GLU A 58 -39.64 11.40 64.60
CA GLU A 58 -39.22 12.79 64.34
C GLU A 58 -37.97 13.21 65.14
N GLN A 59 -37.82 12.71 66.37
CA GLN A 59 -36.62 12.96 67.17
C GLN A 59 -35.42 12.22 66.60
N LEU A 60 -35.64 11.01 66.08
CA LEU A 60 -34.60 10.24 65.40
C LEU A 60 -34.18 10.89 64.07
N ASP A 61 -35.12 11.40 63.27
CA ASP A 61 -34.80 12.16 62.05
C ASP A 61 -33.86 13.32 62.35
N LYS A 62 -34.25 14.18 63.31
CA LYS A 62 -33.44 15.36 63.67
C LYS A 62 -32.05 14.99 64.17
N LEU A 63 -31.92 13.89 64.90
CA LEU A 63 -30.64 13.41 65.38
C LEU A 63 -29.75 12.96 64.21
N LEU A 64 -30.29 12.16 63.30
CA LEU A 64 -29.55 11.60 62.17
C LEU A 64 -29.25 12.65 61.11
N GLU A 65 -30.18 13.54 60.79
CA GLU A 65 -29.95 14.67 59.87
C GLU A 65 -28.87 15.62 60.40
N GLY A 66 -28.80 15.83 61.71
CA GLY A 66 -27.80 16.70 62.32
C GLY A 66 -26.37 16.16 62.34
N VAL A 67 -26.18 14.86 62.04
CA VAL A 67 -24.88 14.18 62.09
C VAL A 67 -24.54 13.41 60.80
N ALA A 68 -25.44 13.41 59.81
CA ALA A 68 -25.22 12.72 58.54
C ALA A 68 -24.01 13.31 57.81
N PRO A 69 -23.10 12.47 57.27
CA PRO A 69 -22.02 12.94 56.40
C PRO A 69 -22.58 13.68 55.18
N GLU A 70 -21.89 14.74 54.72
CA GLU A 70 -22.34 15.55 53.57
C GLU A 70 -22.53 14.73 52.28
N ALA A 71 -21.75 13.66 52.11
CA ALA A 71 -21.83 12.75 50.97
C ALA A 71 -23.14 11.96 50.88
N VAL A 72 -23.95 11.95 51.94
CA VAL A 72 -25.06 11.02 52.13
C VAL A 72 -26.42 11.73 52.02
N ASN A 73 -27.30 11.18 51.19
CA ASN A 73 -28.71 11.55 51.17
C ASN A 73 -29.51 10.64 52.10
N LEU A 74 -29.93 11.16 53.25
CA LEU A 74 -30.78 10.46 54.21
C LEU A 74 -32.27 10.67 53.86
N SER A 75 -33.06 9.61 53.94
CA SER A 75 -34.50 9.65 53.76
C SER A 75 -35.21 8.65 54.67
N ARG A 76 -36.48 8.89 54.95
CA ARG A 76 -37.34 7.98 55.71
C ARG A 76 -38.66 7.79 55.00
N THR A 77 -39.08 6.53 54.85
CA THR A 77 -40.40 6.16 54.33
C THR A 77 -41.15 5.36 55.38
N MET A 78 -42.43 5.65 55.59
CA MET A 78 -43.29 4.87 56.49
C MET A 78 -43.98 3.74 55.71
N ASP A 79 -44.22 2.60 56.36
CA ASP A 79 -45.11 1.57 55.85
C ASP A 79 -46.58 2.06 55.78
N ASP A 80 -47.43 1.33 55.04
CA ASP A 80 -48.84 1.69 54.81
C ASP A 80 -49.65 1.88 56.12
N ASN A 81 -49.18 1.30 57.24
CA ASN A 81 -49.84 1.36 58.54
C ASN A 81 -49.19 2.32 59.55
N ASN A 82 -48.15 3.07 59.16
CA ASN A 82 -47.34 3.94 60.03
C ASN A 82 -46.81 3.22 61.31
N LYS A 83 -46.53 1.93 61.19
CA LYS A 83 -45.96 1.08 62.23
C LYS A 83 -44.44 0.98 62.09
N ASP A 84 -43.94 0.91 60.87
CA ASP A 84 -42.53 0.69 60.60
C ASP A 84 -42.01 1.81 59.70
N ALA A 85 -40.78 2.23 59.94
CA ALA A 85 -40.09 3.25 59.17
C ALA A 85 -38.85 2.65 58.53
N THR A 86 -38.73 2.76 57.21
CA THR A 86 -37.50 2.46 56.49
C THR A 86 -36.67 3.73 56.41
N TYR A 87 -35.53 3.74 57.09
CA TYR A 87 -34.50 4.76 56.90
C TYR A 87 -33.57 4.29 55.80
N GLU A 88 -33.39 5.11 54.78
CA GLU A 88 -32.46 4.85 53.69
C GLU A 88 -31.46 5.97 53.61
N PHE A 89 -30.19 5.62 53.54
CA PHE A 89 -29.16 6.56 53.17
C PHE A 89 -28.47 6.11 51.90
N SER A 90 -28.21 7.06 51.00
CA SER A 90 -27.66 6.73 49.68
C SER A 90 -26.71 7.79 49.17
N PHE A 91 -25.77 7.35 48.35
CA PHE A 91 -24.85 8.22 47.64
C PHE A 91 -24.59 7.66 46.24
N ALA A 92 -24.66 8.54 45.24
CA ALA A 92 -24.29 8.23 43.87
C ALA A 92 -22.80 8.52 43.67
N PHE A 93 -22.12 7.77 42.81
CA PHE A 93 -20.71 7.95 42.49
C PHE A 93 -20.48 7.90 40.97
N SER A 94 -19.56 8.75 40.48
CA SER A 94 -19.26 8.85 39.04
C SER A 94 -18.25 7.80 38.57
N ASP A 95 -17.36 7.37 39.44
CA ASP A 95 -16.37 6.33 39.21
C ASP A 95 -15.88 5.78 40.57
N ILE A 96 -14.83 4.96 40.54
CA ILE A 96 -14.33 4.25 41.72
C ILE A 96 -13.42 5.12 42.59
N ALA A 97 -12.80 6.15 42.01
CA ALA A 97 -12.07 7.13 42.80
C ALA A 97 -13.06 7.97 43.62
N ASP A 98 -14.16 8.41 43.00
CA ASP A 98 -15.26 9.10 43.69
C ASP A 98 -15.95 8.20 44.73
N TYR A 99 -16.14 6.91 44.41
CA TYR A 99 -16.61 5.92 45.39
C TYR A 99 -15.71 5.83 46.62
N ASN A 100 -14.38 5.68 46.43
CA ASN A 100 -13.40 5.63 47.51
C ASN A 100 -13.41 6.89 48.37
N GLN A 101 -13.49 8.06 47.73
CA GLN A 101 -13.59 9.33 48.44
C GLN A 101 -14.87 9.40 49.30
N LYS A 102 -16.03 9.02 48.75
CA LYS A 102 -17.30 9.06 49.49
C LYS A 102 -17.35 8.09 50.66
N ILE A 103 -16.81 6.88 50.49
CA ILE A 103 -16.69 5.93 51.61
C ILE A 103 -15.80 6.51 52.70
N GLN A 104 -14.65 7.10 52.33
CA GLN A 104 -13.75 7.73 53.31
C GLN A 104 -14.40 8.91 54.05
N GLU A 105 -15.22 9.72 53.36
CA GLU A 105 -16.00 10.80 53.98
C GLU A 105 -17.04 10.25 54.98
N ILE A 106 -17.64 9.09 54.69
CA ILE A 106 -18.66 8.44 55.53
C ILE A 106 -18.05 7.74 56.75
N THR A 107 -16.96 6.99 56.56
CA THR A 107 -16.37 6.13 57.60
C THR A 107 -15.26 6.83 58.38
N ALA A 108 -14.70 7.92 57.84
CA ALA A 108 -13.47 8.57 58.28
C ALA A 108 -12.22 7.65 58.23
N GLU A 109 -12.29 6.55 57.48
CA GLU A 109 -11.22 5.57 57.31
C GLU A 109 -10.83 5.50 55.82
N SER A 110 -9.56 5.23 55.52
CA SER A 110 -9.11 5.09 54.13
C SER A 110 -9.83 3.95 53.43
N HIS A 111 -10.28 4.18 52.20
CA HIS A 111 -10.90 3.18 51.34
C HIS A 111 -10.12 3.02 50.04
N ASP A 112 -9.84 1.77 49.64
CA ASP A 112 -9.04 1.44 48.46
C ASP A 112 -9.73 0.40 47.58
N ALA A 113 -11.04 0.54 47.37
CA ALA A 113 -11.72 -0.34 46.43
C ALA A 113 -11.09 -0.25 45.05
N THR A 114 -10.76 -1.41 44.48
CA THR A 114 -10.18 -1.52 43.14
C THR A 114 -11.28 -1.77 42.12
N TRP A 115 -11.11 -1.26 40.91
CA TRP A 115 -11.99 -1.53 39.77
C TRP A 115 -11.15 -1.60 38.50
N TYR A 116 -11.28 -2.72 37.79
CA TYR A 116 -10.38 -3.22 36.72
C TYR A 116 -9.07 -3.83 37.24
N SER A 117 -8.70 -5.01 36.73
CA SER A 117 -7.40 -5.64 37.06
C SER A 117 -6.28 -5.43 36.05
N ASP A 118 -6.56 -4.90 34.87
CA ASP A 118 -5.53 -4.72 33.83
C ASP A 118 -5.54 -3.32 33.24
N SER A 119 -4.34 -2.84 32.89
CA SER A 119 -4.06 -1.51 32.35
C SER A 119 -4.71 -1.19 30.99
N SER A 120 -5.54 -2.09 30.43
CA SER A 120 -6.15 -1.96 29.10
C SER A 120 -7.60 -2.43 29.05
N ILE A 121 -8.44 -1.65 28.36
CA ILE A 121 -9.86 -1.91 28.09
C ILE A 121 -10.14 -3.23 27.34
N PHE A 122 -9.13 -3.81 26.67
CA PHE A 122 -9.28 -5.10 25.98
C PHE A 122 -8.85 -6.31 26.83
N LYS A 123 -8.13 -6.08 27.93
CA LYS A 123 -7.71 -7.13 28.88
C LYS A 123 -8.58 -7.18 30.13
N SER A 124 -9.11 -6.03 30.53
CA SER A 124 -9.69 -5.82 31.84
C SER A 124 -10.90 -6.72 32.11
N ASP A 125 -10.71 -7.68 33.00
CA ASP A 125 -11.76 -8.16 33.88
C ASP A 125 -12.11 -7.07 34.91
N ILE A 126 -13.36 -7.06 35.35
CA ILE A 126 -13.78 -6.19 36.44
C ILE A 126 -13.55 -6.96 37.72
N ASN A 127 -12.51 -6.58 38.46
CA ASN A 127 -12.27 -7.07 39.80
C ASN A 127 -12.67 -5.96 40.77
N PHE A 128 -13.51 -6.31 41.74
CA PHE A 128 -13.88 -5.44 42.84
C PHE A 128 -13.54 -6.14 44.14
N SER A 129 -12.92 -5.40 45.05
CA SER A 129 -12.76 -5.79 46.44
C SER A 129 -12.92 -4.56 47.31
N GLU A 130 -13.59 -4.69 48.44
CA GLU A 130 -13.68 -3.61 49.43
C GLU A 130 -13.42 -4.15 50.83
N THR A 131 -12.73 -3.36 51.66
CA THR A 131 -12.36 -3.76 53.03
C THR A 131 -13.38 -3.35 54.09
N GLN A 132 -14.24 -2.38 53.77
CA GLN A 132 -15.23 -1.83 54.70
C GLN A 132 -16.54 -2.62 54.57
N CYS A 133 -17.03 -3.08 55.72
CA CYS A 133 -18.25 -3.86 55.82
C CYS A 133 -19.49 -2.94 55.87
N THR A 134 -20.68 -3.51 55.72
CA THR A 134 -21.94 -2.75 55.83
C THR A 134 -22.09 -2.05 57.17
N TYR A 135 -21.52 -2.62 58.24
CA TYR A 135 -21.50 -2.02 59.58
C TYR A 135 -20.68 -0.71 59.63
N ASP A 136 -19.55 -0.64 58.94
CA ASP A 136 -18.72 0.57 58.95
C ASP A 136 -19.45 1.78 58.37
N LEU A 137 -20.33 1.56 57.38
CA LEU A 137 -21.11 2.61 56.73
C LEU A 137 -22.20 3.21 57.62
N VAL A 138 -22.64 2.49 58.65
CA VAL A 138 -23.70 2.93 59.57
C VAL A 138 -23.15 3.35 60.94
N LYS A 139 -21.84 3.17 61.17
CA LYS A 139 -21.15 3.45 62.44
C LYS A 139 -21.32 4.89 62.91
N TRP A 140 -21.42 5.85 61.99
CA TRP A 140 -21.69 7.26 62.32
C TRP A 140 -23.06 7.45 63.00
N ALA A 141 -24.09 6.73 62.52
CA ALA A 141 -25.44 6.79 63.08
C ALA A 141 -25.47 6.16 64.48
N PHE A 142 -24.81 5.00 64.65
CA PHE A 142 -24.68 4.37 65.96
C PHE A 142 -23.94 5.26 66.98
N LYS A 143 -22.82 5.88 66.57
CA LYS A 143 -22.09 6.85 67.41
C LYS A 143 -22.96 8.05 67.81
N ALA A 144 -23.83 8.53 66.92
CA ALA A 144 -24.74 9.63 67.23
C ALA A 144 -25.78 9.24 68.29
N LEU A 145 -26.34 8.04 68.17
CA LEU A 145 -27.26 7.45 69.14
C LEU A 145 -26.59 7.22 70.50
N GLU A 146 -25.36 6.71 70.51
CA GLU A 146 -24.55 6.52 71.71
C GLU A 146 -24.29 7.85 72.44
N LYS A 147 -23.81 8.87 71.73
CA LYS A 147 -23.55 10.21 72.28
C LYS A 147 -24.81 10.89 72.81
N ALA A 148 -25.97 10.61 72.23
CA ALA A 148 -27.24 11.12 72.70
C ALA A 148 -27.79 10.36 73.92
N GLY A 149 -27.05 9.38 74.45
CA GLY A 149 -27.36 8.67 75.69
C GLY A 149 -28.20 7.40 75.50
N TYR A 150 -28.36 6.93 74.25
CA TYR A 150 -29.15 5.73 73.93
C TYR A 150 -28.31 4.44 73.85
N SER A 151 -27.05 4.49 74.31
CA SER A 151 -26.05 3.42 74.21
C SER A 151 -26.48 2.09 74.86
N GLY A 152 -27.17 2.14 75.99
CA GLY A 152 -27.66 0.96 76.70
C GLY A 152 -28.80 0.21 76.01
N ALA A 153 -29.31 0.71 74.87
CA ALA A 153 -30.38 0.05 74.13
C ALA A 153 -29.88 -0.89 73.02
N PHE A 154 -28.67 -0.70 72.47
CA PHE A 154 -28.24 -1.43 71.27
C PHE A 154 -27.68 -2.83 71.58
N ASP A 155 -26.72 -2.93 72.50
CA ASP A 155 -26.03 -4.20 72.81
C ASP A 155 -26.85 -5.14 73.71
N SER A 156 -27.78 -4.61 74.51
CA SER A 156 -28.56 -5.42 75.47
C SER A 156 -29.95 -5.84 74.97
N LEU A 157 -30.41 -5.35 73.81
CA LEU A 157 -31.78 -5.58 73.30
C LEU A 157 -31.83 -6.18 71.89
N ASP A 158 -30.71 -6.60 71.31
CA ASP A 158 -30.61 -7.13 69.93
C ASP A 158 -31.37 -6.26 68.91
N LEU A 159 -31.21 -4.92 68.99
CA LEU A 159 -32.02 -3.98 68.22
C LEU A 159 -31.70 -3.94 66.74
N TYR A 160 -30.56 -4.49 66.32
CA TYR A 160 -30.20 -4.56 64.91
C TYR A 160 -29.57 -5.90 64.56
N GLU A 161 -29.64 -6.23 63.28
CA GLU A 161 -28.87 -7.29 62.65
C GLU A 161 -28.32 -6.75 61.34
N ILE A 162 -27.05 -6.99 61.04
CA ILE A 162 -26.50 -6.69 59.71
C ILE A 162 -27.02 -7.76 58.76
N GLY A 163 -27.91 -7.34 57.88
CA GLY A 163 -28.50 -8.15 56.82
C GLY A 163 -27.55 -8.32 55.64
N ASN A 164 -28.12 -8.48 54.45
CA ASN A 164 -27.33 -8.75 53.25
C ASN A 164 -26.65 -7.47 52.74
N ASN A 165 -25.42 -7.62 52.28
CA ASN A 165 -24.79 -6.72 51.33
C ASN A 165 -24.95 -7.28 49.92
N ASN A 166 -25.79 -6.65 49.11
CA ASN A 166 -26.06 -7.05 47.75
C ASN A 166 -25.33 -6.12 46.78
N ILE A 167 -24.45 -6.68 45.95
CA ILE A 167 -23.82 -5.91 44.87
C ILE A 167 -24.34 -6.37 43.53
N TYR A 168 -24.83 -5.42 42.74
CA TYR A 168 -25.33 -5.63 41.40
C TYR A 168 -24.41 -4.94 40.39
N TYR A 169 -24.06 -5.65 39.33
CA TYR A 169 -23.42 -5.08 38.15
C TYR A 169 -24.37 -5.18 36.96
N ASN A 170 -24.75 -4.03 36.39
CA ASN A 170 -25.68 -3.95 35.26
C ASN A 170 -26.98 -4.77 35.51
N ASN A 171 -27.60 -4.56 36.69
CA ASN A 171 -28.80 -5.24 37.18
C ASN A 171 -28.67 -6.76 37.43
N LYS A 172 -27.46 -7.32 37.42
CA LYS A 172 -27.21 -8.72 37.79
C LYS A 172 -26.53 -8.76 39.16
N LEU A 173 -27.07 -9.55 40.09
CA LEU A 173 -26.44 -9.81 41.39
C LEU A 173 -25.10 -10.53 41.16
N VAL A 174 -24.01 -9.96 41.66
CA VAL A 174 -22.64 -10.48 41.53
C VAL A 174 -22.00 -10.83 42.87
N TYR A 175 -22.52 -10.28 43.96
CA TYR A 175 -22.11 -10.62 45.31
C TYR A 175 -23.29 -10.51 46.27
N GLN A 176 -23.36 -11.43 47.22
CA GLN A 176 -24.31 -11.41 48.33
C GLN A 176 -23.69 -12.13 49.53
N GLU A 177 -23.54 -11.42 50.63
CA GLU A 177 -23.11 -11.99 51.92
C GLU A 177 -23.83 -11.23 53.05
N SER A 178 -23.93 -11.84 54.22
CA SER A 178 -24.51 -11.21 55.41
C SER A 178 -23.53 -11.27 56.59
N GLY A 179 -23.70 -10.35 57.52
CA GLY A 179 -22.92 -10.29 58.76
C GLY A 179 -22.01 -9.07 58.87
N GLU A 180 -21.43 -8.88 60.06
CA GLU A 180 -20.70 -7.67 60.45
C GLU A 180 -19.29 -7.57 59.85
N ASN A 181 -18.81 -8.62 59.20
CA ASN A 181 -17.46 -8.70 58.61
C ASN A 181 -17.53 -9.05 57.11
N ASP A 182 -18.58 -8.63 56.41
CA ASP A 182 -18.65 -8.83 54.96
C ASP A 182 -17.45 -8.17 54.27
N SER A 183 -16.79 -8.91 53.39
CA SER A 183 -15.62 -8.47 52.62
C SER A 183 -15.87 -8.68 51.14
N PRO A 184 -16.70 -7.80 50.52
CA PRO A 184 -17.14 -8.01 49.16
C PRO A 184 -15.97 -8.11 48.19
N SER A 185 -15.89 -9.25 47.50
CA SER A 185 -14.90 -9.51 46.48
C SER A 185 -15.53 -10.30 45.34
N PHE A 186 -15.41 -9.79 44.12
CA PHE A 186 -15.90 -10.48 42.93
C PHE A 186 -15.08 -10.15 41.69
N GLN A 187 -15.06 -11.10 40.76
CA GLN A 187 -14.49 -10.95 39.42
C GLN A 187 -15.60 -11.14 38.38
N ILE A 188 -15.69 -10.22 37.44
CA ILE A 188 -16.55 -10.33 36.26
C ILE A 188 -15.65 -10.45 35.05
N PRO A 189 -15.61 -11.64 34.40
CA PRO A 189 -14.90 -11.82 33.14
C PRO A 189 -15.41 -10.82 32.10
N ASN A 190 -14.54 -9.90 31.68
CA ASN A 190 -14.86 -8.82 30.75
C ASN A 190 -13.76 -8.61 29.69
N ALA A 191 -12.68 -9.39 29.76
CA ALA A 191 -11.65 -9.45 28.75
C ALA A 191 -12.22 -9.67 27.33
N GLN A 192 -11.69 -8.91 26.38
CA GLN A 192 -12.05 -8.96 24.97
C GLN A 192 -11.12 -9.93 24.27
N LEU A 193 -11.51 -11.22 24.31
CA LEU A 193 -10.68 -12.29 23.75
C LEU A 193 -10.51 -12.13 22.24
N LEU A 194 -9.28 -11.87 21.82
CA LEU A 194 -8.81 -11.77 20.44
C LEU A 194 -8.54 -13.17 19.90
N LYS A 195 -9.37 -13.62 18.96
CA LYS A 195 -9.40 -15.00 18.45
C LYS A 195 -8.60 -15.22 17.18
N LYS A 196 -8.54 -14.21 16.31
CA LYS A 196 -7.81 -14.28 15.04
C LYS A 196 -7.14 -12.95 14.79
N ILE A 197 -5.90 -13.03 14.33
CA ILE A 197 -5.10 -11.89 13.92
C ILE A 197 -4.64 -12.18 12.50
N SER A 198 -4.88 -11.23 11.61
CA SER A 198 -4.46 -11.31 10.22
C SER A 198 -3.72 -10.03 9.83
N ALA A 199 -2.55 -10.18 9.23
CA ALA A 199 -1.73 -9.12 8.66
C ALA A 199 -1.74 -9.28 7.13
N TYR A 200 -2.08 -8.22 6.42
CA TYR A 200 -2.10 -8.17 4.97
C TYR A 200 -1.13 -7.10 4.52
N SER A 201 -0.20 -7.43 3.65
CA SER A 201 0.78 -6.48 3.12
C SER A 201 0.73 -6.54 1.61
N LYS A 202 0.66 -5.38 0.94
CA LYS A 202 0.61 -5.29 -0.51
C LYS A 202 1.58 -4.24 -1.00
N TYR A 203 2.38 -4.65 -1.98
CA TYR A 203 3.42 -3.88 -2.63
C TYR A 203 3.17 -3.93 -4.13
N ASP A 204 3.07 -2.77 -4.78
CA ASP A 204 2.93 -2.70 -6.24
C ASP A 204 4.21 -2.22 -6.92
N ARG A 205 4.23 -2.26 -8.26
CA ARG A 205 5.38 -1.81 -9.07
C ARG A 205 5.58 -0.29 -9.09
N ASN A 206 4.59 0.48 -8.64
CA ASN A 206 4.63 1.95 -8.63
C ASN A 206 5.22 2.49 -7.32
N GLY A 207 5.71 1.62 -6.44
CA GLY A 207 6.19 2.02 -5.12
C GLY A 207 5.10 2.24 -4.09
N LYS A 208 3.86 1.85 -4.38
CA LYS A 208 2.78 1.96 -3.39
C LYS A 208 2.82 0.74 -2.47
N LEU A 209 2.92 1.05 -1.19
CA LEU A 209 2.92 0.10 -0.10
C LEU A 209 1.66 0.31 0.73
N SER A 210 1.00 -0.80 1.10
CA SER A 210 -0.08 -0.81 2.08
C SER A 210 0.02 -2.01 3.02
N LYS A 211 -0.36 -1.80 4.28
CA LYS A 211 -0.44 -2.84 5.31
C LYS A 211 -1.76 -2.73 6.05
N GLN A 212 -2.40 -3.86 6.34
CA GLN A 212 -3.63 -3.93 7.11
C GLN A 212 -3.48 -4.97 8.22
N PHE A 213 -3.91 -4.63 9.43
CA PHE A 213 -4.10 -5.61 10.50
C PHE A 213 -5.58 -5.75 10.80
N VAL A 214 -6.07 -6.98 10.82
CA VAL A 214 -7.45 -7.32 11.19
C VAL A 214 -7.42 -8.15 12.46
N LEU A 215 -8.07 -7.61 13.49
CA LEU A 215 -8.19 -8.20 14.82
C LEU A 215 -9.63 -8.66 15.00
N GLU A 216 -9.85 -9.96 15.16
CA GLU A 216 -11.19 -10.55 15.29
C GLU A 216 -11.42 -11.06 16.71
N PHE A 217 -12.48 -10.58 17.36
CA PHE A 217 -12.76 -10.82 18.76
C PHE A 217 -13.95 -11.76 18.98
N ASN A 218 -14.06 -12.32 20.19
CA ASN A 218 -15.28 -12.97 20.62
C ASN A 218 -16.44 -11.95 20.68
N LYS A 219 -17.44 -12.14 19.81
CA LYS A 219 -18.61 -11.26 19.69
C LYS A 219 -19.36 -11.01 21.00
N LYS A 220 -19.44 -12.01 21.89
CA LYS A 220 -20.20 -11.92 23.15
C LYS A 220 -19.68 -10.78 24.03
N ASN A 221 -18.36 -10.70 24.17
CA ASN A 221 -17.71 -9.71 25.03
C ASN A 221 -17.53 -8.38 24.29
N PHE A 222 -17.25 -8.43 22.99
CA PHE A 222 -16.95 -7.24 22.18
C PHE A 222 -18.13 -6.27 22.06
N SER A 223 -19.36 -6.79 22.13
CA SER A 223 -20.57 -5.97 22.14
C SER A 223 -20.61 -4.95 23.29
N LYS A 224 -19.95 -5.26 24.42
CA LYS A 224 -19.90 -4.46 25.65
C LYS A 224 -18.70 -3.51 25.72
N LEU A 225 -17.88 -3.46 24.67
CA LEU A 225 -16.69 -2.61 24.63
C LEU A 225 -17.05 -1.12 24.72
N ASN A 226 -16.40 -0.42 25.67
CA ASN A 226 -16.44 1.04 25.73
C ASN A 226 -15.68 1.62 24.52
N MET A 227 -16.44 2.22 23.59
CA MET A 227 -15.90 2.72 22.32
C MET A 227 -14.95 3.89 22.49
N ASN A 228 -15.19 4.77 23.46
CA ASN A 228 -14.36 5.97 23.65
C ASN A 228 -12.98 5.59 24.18
N MET A 229 -12.94 4.68 25.17
CA MET A 229 -11.69 4.16 25.71
C MET A 229 -10.92 3.33 24.67
N ALA A 230 -11.61 2.47 23.92
CA ALA A 230 -11.00 1.69 22.83
C ALA A 230 -10.38 2.60 21.77
N LYS A 231 -11.11 3.63 21.32
CA LYS A 231 -10.60 4.63 20.37
C LYS A 231 -9.40 5.39 20.94
N SER A 232 -9.48 5.83 22.19
CA SER A 232 -8.40 6.57 22.85
C SER A 232 -7.12 5.74 22.93
N LEU A 233 -7.23 4.44 23.23
CA LEU A 233 -6.09 3.53 23.29
C LEU A 233 -5.50 3.27 21.90
N LEU A 234 -6.33 2.93 20.90
CA LEU A 234 -5.87 2.68 19.53
C LEU A 234 -5.22 3.91 18.89
N SER A 235 -5.71 5.11 19.21
CA SER A 235 -5.17 6.38 18.72
C SER A 235 -3.73 6.65 19.18
N GLN A 236 -3.25 5.97 20.23
CA GLN A 236 -1.85 6.03 20.65
C GLN A 236 -0.93 5.34 19.64
N TYR A 237 -1.45 4.40 18.84
CA TYR A 237 -0.70 3.63 17.85
C TYR A 237 -0.95 4.10 16.41
N SER A 238 -2.19 4.45 16.07
CA SER A 238 -2.55 4.92 14.74
C SER A 238 -3.88 5.67 14.76
N SER A 239 -4.08 6.65 13.89
CA SER A 239 -5.39 7.24 13.62
C SER A 239 -6.22 6.45 12.60
N GLU A 240 -5.60 5.47 11.92
CA GLU A 240 -6.17 4.79 10.74
C GLU A 240 -6.81 3.46 11.11
N PHE A 241 -7.76 3.49 12.04
CA PHE A 241 -8.47 2.30 12.47
C PHE A 241 -9.98 2.41 12.31
N ASN A 242 -10.62 1.26 12.14
CA ASN A 242 -12.07 1.10 12.14
C ASN A 242 -12.49 0.02 13.14
N ILE A 243 -13.58 0.24 13.87
CA ILE A 243 -14.15 -0.71 14.82
C ILE A 243 -15.54 -1.13 14.35
N ASP A 244 -15.71 -2.39 13.99
CA ASP A 244 -17.00 -2.98 13.61
C ASP A 244 -17.55 -3.84 14.75
N LYS A 245 -18.50 -3.29 15.51
CA LYS A 245 -19.18 -4.02 16.60
C LYS A 245 -19.99 -5.23 16.11
N LYS A 246 -20.53 -5.19 14.88
CA LYS A 246 -21.39 -6.27 14.37
C LYS A 246 -20.57 -7.51 14.03
N LYS A 247 -19.39 -7.29 13.45
CA LYS A 247 -18.42 -8.34 13.13
C LYS A 247 -17.48 -8.66 14.29
N ALA A 248 -17.45 -7.80 15.31
CA ALA A 248 -16.51 -7.87 16.42
C ALA A 248 -15.05 -7.78 15.94
N THR A 249 -14.78 -6.81 15.06
CA THR A 249 -13.45 -6.65 14.45
C THR A 249 -12.90 -5.24 14.64
N ILE A 250 -11.58 -5.15 14.76
CA ILE A 250 -10.82 -3.90 14.63
C ILE A 250 -9.92 -4.06 13.42
N THR A 251 -9.89 -3.04 12.56
CA THR A 251 -9.05 -3.02 11.36
C THR A 251 -8.17 -1.80 11.37
N LEU A 252 -6.85 -1.97 11.30
CA LEU A 252 -5.85 -0.92 11.06
C LEU A 252 -5.54 -0.89 9.57
N ASN A 253 -5.68 0.25 8.90
CA ASN A 253 -5.47 0.41 7.45
C ASN A 253 -4.34 1.42 7.18
N LEU A 254 -3.14 0.93 6.92
CA LEU A 254 -1.94 1.74 6.75
C LEU A 254 -1.58 1.78 5.27
N ASP A 255 -2.00 2.83 4.55
CA ASP A 255 -1.97 2.90 3.08
C ASP A 255 -0.75 3.63 2.50
N SER A 256 0.28 3.86 3.32
CA SER A 256 1.55 4.45 2.92
C SER A 256 2.69 3.98 3.81
N GLU A 257 3.92 4.12 3.32
CA GLU A 257 5.14 3.81 4.06
C GLU A 257 5.23 4.60 5.37
N GLU A 258 4.95 5.92 5.34
CA GLU A 258 4.98 6.78 6.52
C GLU A 258 4.05 6.28 7.62
N LYS A 259 2.80 5.94 7.28
CA LYS A 259 1.81 5.42 8.24
C LYS A 259 2.21 4.06 8.81
N ILE A 260 2.85 3.21 8.01
CA ILE A 260 3.35 1.91 8.47
C ILE A 260 4.50 2.12 9.44
N ARG A 261 5.46 2.98 9.11
CA ARG A 261 6.59 3.32 9.99
C ARG A 261 6.12 3.92 11.31
N ASP A 262 5.17 4.86 11.26
CA ASP A 262 4.60 5.49 12.46
C ASP A 262 3.97 4.44 13.38
N PHE A 263 3.09 3.58 12.85
CA PHE A 263 2.49 2.50 13.62
C PHE A 263 3.53 1.54 14.20
N LEU A 264 4.46 1.03 13.37
CA LEU A 264 5.46 0.05 13.81
C LEU A 264 6.39 0.65 14.87
N SER A 265 6.79 1.92 14.74
CA SER A 265 7.63 2.61 15.74
C SER A 265 6.95 2.76 17.11
N LYS A 266 5.62 2.84 17.14
CA LYS A 266 4.82 2.89 18.38
C LYS A 266 4.55 1.50 18.94
N ALA A 267 4.37 0.52 18.06
CA ALA A 267 4.00 -0.86 18.36
C ALA A 267 5.17 -1.78 18.73
N ASP A 268 6.41 -1.38 18.42
CA ASP A 268 7.65 -2.15 18.63
C ASP A 268 8.75 -1.22 19.18
N ASP A 269 9.17 -1.45 20.44
CA ASP A 269 10.19 -0.63 21.10
C ASP A 269 11.59 -0.77 20.46
N SER A 270 11.81 -1.82 19.68
CA SER A 270 13.09 -2.10 18.99
C SER A 270 13.09 -1.66 17.52
N TYR A 271 12.01 -1.05 17.05
CA TYR A 271 11.86 -0.69 15.64
C TYR A 271 12.85 0.40 15.22
N GLN A 272 13.50 0.17 14.09
CA GLN A 272 14.38 1.14 13.42
C GLN A 272 13.87 1.41 12.01
N ALA A 273 14.21 2.56 11.41
CA ALA A 273 13.78 2.87 10.06
C ALA A 273 14.23 1.81 9.05
N ASP A 274 15.42 1.24 9.20
CA ASP A 274 15.91 0.21 8.26
C ASP A 274 15.12 -1.11 8.35
N ASN A 275 14.28 -1.30 9.36
CA ASN A 275 13.45 -2.50 9.51
C ASN A 275 12.35 -2.62 8.45
N LEU A 276 11.97 -1.52 7.80
CA LEU A 276 11.13 -1.54 6.61
C LEU A 276 11.96 -0.99 5.46
N LYS A 277 12.28 -1.84 4.49
CA LYS A 277 12.99 -1.44 3.28
C LYS A 277 12.12 -1.80 2.09
N TYR A 278 11.87 -0.82 1.24
CA TYR A 278 11.26 -1.03 -0.05
C TYR A 278 12.04 -0.22 -1.09
N GLN A 279 12.56 -0.90 -2.09
CA GLN A 279 13.25 -0.29 -3.22
C GLN A 279 12.79 -0.99 -4.50
N MET A 280 12.35 -0.20 -5.47
CA MET A 280 11.98 -0.66 -6.80
C MET A 280 12.62 0.27 -7.82
N GLU A 281 13.51 -0.29 -8.63
CA GLU A 281 14.01 0.32 -9.85
C GLU A 281 13.48 -0.49 -11.02
N ASP A 282 12.48 0.06 -11.71
CA ASP A 282 11.85 -0.56 -12.88
C ASP A 282 11.74 0.47 -14.03
N SER A 283 12.74 1.36 -14.13
CA SER A 283 12.73 2.51 -15.04
C SER A 283 12.91 2.11 -16.51
N THR A 284 13.57 0.98 -16.78
CA THR A 284 13.83 0.45 -18.11
C THR A 284 13.50 -1.03 -18.18
N PRO A 285 13.18 -1.58 -19.36
CA PRO A 285 12.98 -3.03 -19.50
C PRO A 285 14.26 -3.85 -19.24
N PHE A 286 15.43 -3.24 -19.10
CA PHE A 286 16.71 -3.94 -19.00
C PHE A 286 17.20 -4.19 -17.57
N VAL A 287 16.68 -3.42 -16.61
CA VAL A 287 17.08 -3.51 -15.21
C VAL A 287 15.82 -3.53 -14.36
N LEU A 288 15.76 -4.54 -13.52
CA LEU A 288 14.84 -4.62 -12.39
C LEU A 288 15.68 -4.80 -11.13
N HIS A 289 15.63 -3.82 -10.23
CA HIS A 289 16.07 -4.02 -8.86
C HIS A 289 14.86 -3.93 -7.95
N PHE A 290 14.57 -5.02 -7.25
CA PHE A 290 13.55 -5.07 -6.22
C PHE A 290 14.20 -5.53 -4.92
N ALA A 291 13.97 -4.78 -3.86
CA ALA A 291 14.31 -5.21 -2.51
C ALA A 291 13.16 -4.83 -1.58
N PHE A 292 12.62 -5.84 -0.90
CA PHE A 292 11.60 -5.69 0.10
C PHE A 292 12.01 -6.41 1.37
N MET A 293 11.97 -5.70 2.49
CA MET A 293 12.24 -6.24 3.81
C MET A 293 11.28 -5.65 4.84
N GLU A 294 10.76 -6.50 5.71
CA GLU A 294 10.03 -6.09 6.92
C GLU A 294 10.60 -6.84 8.13
N ASN A 295 10.81 -6.12 9.23
CA ASN A 295 11.28 -6.66 10.51
C ASN A 295 10.58 -5.95 11.68
N TYR A 296 9.68 -6.61 12.39
CA TYR A 296 8.99 -5.96 13.51
C TYR A 296 8.46 -6.95 14.54
N ASN A 297 8.30 -6.49 15.78
CA ASN A 297 7.72 -7.25 16.87
C ASN A 297 6.53 -6.49 17.49
N LEU A 298 5.32 -7.03 17.36
CA LEU A 298 4.10 -6.38 17.84
C LEU A 298 3.76 -6.68 19.30
N SER A 299 4.67 -7.27 20.09
CA SER A 299 4.42 -7.67 21.47
C SER A 299 3.93 -6.52 22.35
N LYS A 300 4.48 -5.31 22.18
CA LYS A 300 4.02 -4.13 22.94
C LYS A 300 2.59 -3.75 22.59
N PHE A 301 2.25 -3.72 21.30
CA PHE A 301 0.87 -3.47 20.87
C PHE A 301 -0.08 -4.56 21.41
N PHE A 302 0.29 -5.83 21.24
CA PHE A 302 -0.49 -6.97 21.68
C PHE A 302 -0.58 -7.13 23.20
N ASN A 303 0.33 -6.52 23.96
CA ASN A 303 0.24 -6.42 25.41
C ASN A 303 -0.97 -5.59 25.89
N ASN A 304 -1.74 -4.98 24.99
CA ASN A 304 -3.00 -4.34 25.35
C ASN A 304 -4.21 -5.27 25.24
N PHE A 305 -4.07 -6.48 24.69
CA PHE A 305 -5.22 -7.35 24.36
C PHE A 305 -5.17 -8.65 25.16
N ALA A 306 -6.33 -9.22 25.47
CA ALA A 306 -6.43 -10.60 25.93
C ALA A 306 -6.49 -11.51 24.68
N ILE A 307 -5.50 -12.38 24.51
CA ILE A 307 -5.27 -13.11 23.26
C ILE A 307 -5.59 -14.59 23.45
N ASP A 308 -6.44 -15.12 22.59
CA ASP A 308 -6.92 -16.52 22.55
C ASP A 308 -6.42 -17.22 21.27
N THR A 309 -5.26 -16.78 20.76
CA THR A 309 -4.57 -17.34 19.60
C THR A 309 -3.06 -17.20 19.76
N GLU A 310 -2.33 -18.21 19.32
CA GLU A 310 -0.86 -18.20 19.36
C GLU A 310 -0.25 -17.50 18.15
N TYR A 311 -1.00 -17.37 17.04
CA TYR A 311 -0.45 -17.03 15.73
C TYR A 311 -1.12 -15.82 15.08
N ILE A 312 -0.33 -15.12 14.26
CA ILE A 312 -0.73 -14.09 13.32
C ILE A 312 -0.68 -14.70 11.91
N ASN A 313 -1.81 -14.71 11.22
CA ASN A 313 -1.85 -15.08 9.80
C ASN A 313 -1.29 -13.92 8.98
N ASN A 314 -0.31 -14.18 8.12
CA ASN A 314 0.35 -13.18 7.33
C ASN A 314 0.19 -13.46 5.84
N TYR A 315 -0.33 -12.48 5.14
CA TYR A 315 -0.59 -12.51 3.72
C TYR A 315 0.20 -11.40 3.04
N LEU A 316 1.04 -11.78 2.07
CA LEU A 316 1.90 -10.86 1.36
C LEU A 316 1.62 -10.92 -0.15
N ALA A 317 1.36 -9.74 -0.70
CA ALA A 317 1.17 -9.50 -2.11
C ALA A 317 2.35 -8.68 -2.64
N LEU A 318 3.22 -9.31 -3.42
CA LEU A 318 4.31 -8.67 -4.15
C LEU A 318 3.91 -8.42 -5.61
N PRO A 319 4.66 -7.58 -6.34
CA PRO A 319 4.44 -7.42 -7.77
C PRO A 319 4.46 -8.75 -8.53
N GLU A 320 3.48 -8.94 -9.41
CA GLU A 320 3.40 -10.15 -10.23
C GLU A 320 4.49 -10.16 -11.32
N ASN A 321 4.78 -11.35 -11.86
CA ASN A 321 5.73 -11.58 -12.95
C ASN A 321 7.15 -11.08 -12.65
N ILE A 322 7.58 -11.26 -11.40
CA ILE A 322 8.97 -11.08 -10.96
C ILE A 322 9.36 -12.41 -10.31
N ASP A 323 10.55 -12.88 -10.65
CA ASP A 323 11.15 -14.04 -10.00
C ASP A 323 12.01 -13.54 -8.84
N TYR A 324 11.67 -13.99 -7.64
CA TYR A 324 12.24 -13.49 -6.39
C TYR A 324 13.19 -14.53 -5.80
N GLU A 325 14.39 -14.09 -5.42
CA GLU A 325 15.17 -14.82 -4.42
C GLU A 325 14.50 -14.59 -3.07
N ASP A 326 13.81 -15.61 -2.57
CA ASP A 326 13.12 -15.58 -1.29
C ASP A 326 14.04 -16.07 -0.17
N ARG A 327 14.14 -15.26 0.90
CA ARG A 327 14.71 -15.71 2.18
C ARG A 327 13.75 -15.36 3.29
N ILE A 328 12.75 -16.22 3.48
CA ILE A 328 11.89 -16.16 4.66
C ILE A 328 12.67 -16.81 5.81
N TYR A 329 13.10 -16.00 6.78
CA TYR A 329 14.05 -16.42 7.83
C TYR A 329 13.43 -17.22 8.99
N TYR A 330 12.11 -17.34 9.03
CA TYR A 330 11.41 -18.24 9.96
C TYR A 330 10.71 -19.29 9.13
N GLU A 331 10.73 -20.57 9.56
CA GLU A 331 9.86 -21.63 9.02
C GLU A 331 8.42 -21.24 9.32
N PRO A 332 7.70 -20.56 8.40
CA PRO A 332 6.34 -20.20 8.67
C PRO A 332 5.56 -21.48 8.47
N ASN A 333 4.82 -21.91 9.48
CA ASN A 333 3.80 -22.91 9.20
C ASN A 333 2.91 -22.33 8.07
N GLU A 334 2.49 -23.17 7.13
CA GLU A 334 1.54 -22.74 6.10
C GLU A 334 0.32 -22.12 6.80
N ALA A 335 -0.13 -20.97 6.30
CA ALA A 335 -1.39 -20.41 6.76
C ALA A 335 -2.50 -21.41 6.45
N ASP A 336 -3.49 -21.51 7.33
CA ASP A 336 -4.56 -22.51 7.20
C ASP A 336 -5.47 -22.23 5.98
N GLU A 337 -5.39 -21.03 5.40
CA GLU A 337 -6.24 -20.56 4.30
C GLU A 337 -5.43 -19.74 3.29
N THR A 338 -5.61 -19.99 2.00
CA THR A 338 -5.12 -19.11 0.93
C THR A 338 -6.02 -17.88 0.82
N GLN A 339 -5.42 -16.72 0.51
CA GLN A 339 -6.17 -15.47 0.34
C GLN A 339 -6.07 -14.96 -1.08
N LYS A 340 -7.23 -14.74 -1.73
CA LYS A 340 -7.29 -14.22 -3.10
C LYS A 340 -6.56 -12.86 -3.19
N GLY A 341 -5.61 -12.76 -4.12
CA GLY A 341 -4.82 -11.55 -4.37
C GLY A 341 -3.54 -11.43 -3.55
N TYR A 342 -3.13 -12.48 -2.82
CA TYR A 342 -1.87 -12.57 -2.10
C TYR A 342 -1.13 -13.85 -2.53
N GLN A 343 0.15 -13.73 -2.92
CA GLN A 343 0.92 -14.89 -3.42
C GLN A 343 1.54 -15.70 -2.29
N TYR A 344 1.86 -15.06 -1.17
CA TYR A 344 2.50 -15.70 -0.02
C TYR A 344 1.57 -15.66 1.19
N ALA A 345 1.37 -16.82 1.81
CA ALA A 345 0.58 -16.98 3.03
C ALA A 345 1.41 -17.76 4.06
N SER A 346 1.46 -17.26 5.28
CA SER A 346 2.31 -17.77 6.36
C SER A 346 1.65 -17.51 7.71
N LYS A 347 2.12 -18.15 8.79
CA LYS A 347 1.81 -17.72 10.16
C LYS A 347 3.04 -17.66 11.04
N TYR A 348 3.06 -16.70 11.96
CA TYR A 348 4.13 -16.51 12.95
C TYR A 348 3.53 -16.26 14.34
N ARG A 349 4.27 -16.54 15.42
CA ARG A 349 3.71 -16.38 16.78
C ARG A 349 3.54 -14.91 17.13
N VAL A 350 2.52 -14.61 17.93
CA VAL A 350 2.23 -13.25 18.41
C VAL A 350 3.42 -12.62 19.16
N THR A 351 4.23 -13.44 19.83
CA THR A 351 5.41 -13.00 20.61
C THR A 351 6.67 -12.86 19.78
N ASP A 352 6.69 -13.40 18.55
CA ASP A 352 7.90 -13.49 17.75
C ASP A 352 8.12 -12.21 16.93
N THR A 353 9.37 -12.00 16.55
CA THR A 353 9.73 -10.94 15.60
C THR A 353 9.44 -11.43 14.19
N TYR A 354 8.51 -10.79 13.49
CA TYR A 354 8.27 -11.05 12.08
C TYR A 354 9.46 -10.57 11.26
N LYS A 355 9.99 -11.43 10.39
CA LYS A 355 11.06 -11.10 9.45
C LYS A 355 10.77 -11.67 8.08
N THR A 356 10.85 -10.82 7.07
CA THR A 356 10.76 -11.24 5.67
C THR A 356 11.73 -10.45 4.82
N ASN A 357 12.28 -11.09 3.80
CA ASN A 357 13.19 -10.48 2.85
C ASN A 357 12.97 -11.11 1.47
N PHE A 358 12.66 -10.25 0.50
CA PHE A 358 12.49 -10.60 -0.90
C PHE A 358 13.38 -9.69 -1.72
N THR A 359 14.22 -10.29 -2.54
CA THR A 359 15.06 -9.56 -3.49
C THR A 359 14.86 -10.12 -4.88
N ALA A 360 14.78 -9.26 -5.88
CA ALA A 360 14.89 -9.65 -7.27
C ALA A 360 15.84 -8.71 -7.96
N ASN A 361 16.86 -9.26 -8.60
CA ASN A 361 17.83 -8.51 -9.39
C ASN A 361 17.84 -9.09 -10.77
N HIS A 362 17.21 -8.42 -11.73
CA HIS A 362 17.28 -8.83 -13.12
C HIS A 362 18.06 -7.79 -13.89
N GLN A 363 19.08 -8.26 -14.60
CA GLN A 363 19.80 -7.47 -15.58
C GLN A 363 19.80 -8.23 -16.90
N VAL A 364 19.36 -7.55 -17.96
CA VAL A 364 19.38 -8.12 -19.30
C VAL A 364 20.76 -7.88 -19.90
N SER A 365 21.36 -8.95 -20.45
CA SER A 365 22.58 -8.80 -21.24
C SER A 365 22.24 -8.61 -22.70
N VAL A 366 22.94 -7.67 -23.35
CA VAL A 366 22.72 -7.32 -24.76
C VAL A 366 23.91 -7.80 -25.59
N SER A 367 23.62 -8.43 -26.72
CA SER A 367 24.60 -9.02 -27.62
C SER A 367 24.14 -8.97 -29.07
N ASP A 368 24.97 -9.50 -29.98
CA ASP A 368 24.68 -9.63 -31.42
C ASP A 368 24.11 -8.34 -32.03
N ILE A 369 24.74 -7.22 -31.67
CA ILE A 369 24.25 -5.91 -32.06
C ILE A 369 24.63 -5.66 -33.53
N HIS A 370 23.62 -5.56 -34.38
CA HIS A 370 23.77 -5.29 -35.80
C HIS A 370 23.02 -4.01 -36.19
N VAL A 371 23.74 -3.06 -36.76
CA VAL A 371 23.22 -1.77 -37.23
C VAL A 371 23.34 -1.71 -38.74
N LEU A 372 22.21 -1.84 -39.42
CA LEU A 372 22.12 -1.82 -40.88
C LEU A 372 21.62 -0.45 -41.39
N TYR A 373 22.42 0.16 -42.26
CA TYR A 373 22.06 1.33 -43.06
C TYR A 373 21.69 0.87 -44.46
N GLU A 374 20.40 0.85 -44.79
CA GLU A 374 19.93 0.49 -46.13
C GLU A 374 19.50 1.74 -46.90
N MET A 375 20.28 2.13 -47.92
CA MET A 375 19.98 3.26 -48.79
C MET A 375 19.59 2.84 -50.19
N LYS A 376 18.31 3.11 -50.51
CA LYS A 376 17.69 2.79 -51.79
C LYS A 376 17.65 4.01 -52.71
N LYS A 377 17.33 3.76 -53.98
CA LYS A 377 17.11 4.79 -55.00
C LYS A 377 16.15 5.86 -54.46
N GLY A 378 16.46 7.13 -54.70
CA GLY A 378 15.65 8.25 -54.20
C GLY A 378 16.02 8.72 -52.79
N TYR A 379 17.12 8.22 -52.21
CA TYR A 379 17.57 8.56 -50.85
C TYR A 379 16.57 8.15 -49.76
N HIS A 380 15.85 7.04 -50.00
CA HIS A 380 15.11 6.36 -48.95
C HIS A 380 16.12 5.58 -48.10
N LEU A 381 16.24 5.97 -46.83
CA LEU A 381 17.13 5.33 -45.87
C LEU A 381 16.26 4.57 -44.84
N ALA A 382 16.57 3.29 -44.66
CA ALA A 382 16.11 2.55 -43.49
C ALA A 382 17.33 2.31 -42.57
N LEU A 383 17.23 2.76 -41.32
CA LEU A 383 18.16 2.40 -40.27
C LEU A 383 17.53 1.31 -39.43
N LYS A 384 18.10 0.10 -39.50
CA LYS A 384 17.68 -1.05 -38.72
C LYS A 384 18.70 -1.33 -37.63
N THR A 385 18.25 -1.47 -36.40
CA THR A 385 19.09 -1.85 -35.26
C THR A 385 18.54 -3.15 -34.69
N THR A 386 19.27 -4.24 -34.88
CA THR A 386 18.92 -5.56 -34.37
C THR A 386 19.87 -5.91 -33.23
N PHE A 387 19.35 -6.47 -32.15
CA PHE A 387 20.15 -6.96 -31.02
C PHE A 387 19.43 -8.08 -30.31
N THR A 388 20.20 -8.94 -29.66
CA THR A 388 19.71 -10.06 -28.87
C THR A 388 19.78 -9.70 -27.39
N LEU A 389 18.65 -9.86 -26.71
CA LEU A 389 18.51 -9.73 -25.26
C LEU A 389 18.51 -11.14 -24.65
N TYR A 390 19.55 -11.47 -23.90
CA TYR A 390 19.60 -12.71 -23.12
C TYR A 390 19.13 -12.46 -21.70
N GLN A 391 18.17 -13.28 -21.28
CA GLN A 391 17.60 -13.24 -19.95
C GLN A 391 18.49 -14.06 -19.01
N MET A 392 19.01 -13.44 -17.94
CA MET A 392 19.72 -14.20 -16.91
C MET A 392 18.75 -14.87 -15.94
N ASP A 393 17.68 -14.18 -15.51
CA ASP A 393 16.59 -14.72 -14.70
C ASP A 393 15.28 -13.91 -14.94
N GLY A 394 14.10 -14.56 -14.94
CA GLY A 394 12.78 -13.92 -15.13
C GLY A 394 12.14 -14.09 -16.53
N ASN A 395 11.02 -13.39 -16.81
CA ASN A 395 10.41 -13.28 -18.14
C ASN A 395 10.32 -11.80 -18.56
N LEU A 396 11.02 -11.39 -19.61
CA LEU A 396 10.95 -10.03 -20.15
C LEU A 396 9.62 -9.81 -20.89
N SER A 397 8.85 -8.82 -20.48
CA SER A 397 7.56 -8.51 -21.14
C SER A 397 7.79 -7.89 -22.53
N ILE A 398 7.32 -8.58 -23.58
CA ILE A 398 7.33 -8.08 -24.96
C ILE A 398 6.55 -6.76 -25.06
N ASP A 399 5.40 -6.66 -24.40
CA ASP A 399 4.59 -5.44 -24.40
C ASP A 399 5.34 -4.26 -23.79
N ARG A 400 6.11 -4.51 -22.72
CA ARG A 400 6.95 -3.49 -22.09
C ARG A 400 8.10 -3.04 -22.99
N LEU A 401 8.76 -3.98 -23.68
CA LEU A 401 9.77 -3.65 -24.69
C LEU A 401 9.19 -2.80 -25.81
N LYS A 402 8.03 -3.19 -26.34
CA LYS A 402 7.32 -2.43 -27.38
C LYS A 402 6.97 -1.02 -26.91
N ALA A 403 6.39 -0.89 -25.72
CA ALA A 403 6.05 0.42 -25.14
C ALA A 403 7.27 1.33 -24.93
N TYR A 404 8.41 0.76 -24.51
CA TYR A 404 9.67 1.49 -24.33
C TYR A 404 10.20 2.07 -25.66
N TYR A 405 10.17 1.27 -26.72
CA TYR A 405 10.75 1.64 -28.02
C TYR A 405 9.79 2.36 -28.98
N GLN A 406 8.48 2.31 -28.75
CA GLN A 406 7.49 2.97 -29.61
C GLN A 406 7.70 4.50 -29.74
N LYS A 407 8.37 5.12 -28.76
CA LYS A 407 8.75 6.55 -28.80
C LYS A 407 10.12 6.82 -29.43
N LYS A 408 10.90 5.77 -29.72
CA LYS A 408 12.30 5.83 -30.15
C LYS A 408 12.52 5.31 -31.57
N ALA A 409 11.59 4.52 -32.09
CA ALA A 409 11.63 3.95 -33.44
C ALA A 409 10.27 4.06 -34.14
N ASP A 410 10.26 4.10 -35.47
CA ASP A 410 9.02 4.09 -36.27
C ASP A 410 8.32 2.73 -36.20
N ASP A 411 9.10 1.66 -36.11
CA ASP A 411 8.61 0.28 -36.00
C ASP A 411 9.53 -0.58 -35.11
N ILE A 412 8.92 -1.57 -34.46
CA ILE A 412 9.59 -2.53 -33.58
C ILE A 412 9.05 -3.95 -33.83
N GLU A 413 9.98 -4.84 -34.17
CA GLU A 413 9.75 -6.27 -34.25
C GLU A 413 10.46 -6.94 -33.07
N VAL A 414 9.77 -7.86 -32.40
CA VAL A 414 10.32 -8.66 -31.29
C VAL A 414 10.03 -10.12 -31.57
N GLU A 415 11.08 -10.90 -31.72
CA GLU A 415 11.01 -12.36 -31.87
C GLU A 415 11.50 -13.00 -30.57
N SER A 416 10.69 -13.88 -29.99
CA SER A 416 11.06 -14.59 -28.76
C SER A 416 11.48 -16.02 -29.07
N THR A 417 12.63 -16.41 -28.54
CA THR A 417 13.04 -17.81 -28.42
C THR A 417 12.88 -18.27 -26.97
N LYS A 418 13.26 -19.51 -26.66
CA LYS A 418 13.20 -20.04 -25.29
C LYS A 418 14.05 -19.22 -24.31
N ASP A 419 15.21 -18.75 -24.74
CA ASP A 419 16.25 -18.20 -23.86
C ASP A 419 16.64 -16.75 -24.21
N ALA A 420 16.04 -16.16 -25.25
CA ALA A 420 16.42 -14.84 -25.74
C ALA A 420 15.30 -14.13 -26.53
N TYR A 421 15.39 -12.80 -26.59
CA TYR A 421 14.56 -11.95 -27.47
C TYR A 421 15.44 -11.25 -28.50
N THR A 422 15.11 -11.43 -29.77
CA THR A 422 15.68 -10.64 -30.86
C THR A 422 14.79 -9.43 -31.08
N VAL A 423 15.35 -8.22 -30.89
CA VAL A 423 14.63 -6.97 -31.09
C VAL A 423 15.20 -6.29 -32.32
N THR A 424 14.33 -5.93 -33.26
CA THR A 424 14.68 -5.14 -34.44
C THR A 424 13.92 -3.81 -34.40
N LEU A 425 14.67 -2.72 -34.33
CA LEU A 425 14.15 -1.36 -34.40
C LEU A 425 14.35 -0.82 -35.80
N THR A 426 13.28 -0.36 -36.45
CA THR A 426 13.35 0.25 -37.78
C THR A 426 13.00 1.73 -37.71
N ASN A 427 13.88 2.57 -38.27
CA ASN A 427 13.62 3.98 -38.50
C ASN A 427 13.69 4.28 -40.00
N LEU A 428 12.65 4.93 -40.52
CA LEU A 428 12.50 5.22 -41.94
C LEU A 428 12.68 6.70 -42.19
N TYR A 429 13.61 7.02 -43.08
CA TYR A 429 13.92 8.39 -43.46
C TYR A 429 13.72 8.57 -44.96
N VAL A 430 12.99 9.61 -45.33
CA VAL A 430 12.85 10.03 -46.72
C VAL A 430 13.41 11.44 -46.87
N TRP A 431 14.46 11.55 -47.66
CA TRP A 431 15.04 12.86 -47.95
C TRP A 431 14.13 13.66 -48.90
N ASN A 432 13.70 14.84 -48.45
CA ASN A 432 12.96 15.80 -49.27
C ASN A 432 13.71 17.14 -49.47
N GLY A 433 15.00 17.20 -49.12
CA GLY A 433 15.80 18.43 -49.22
C GLY A 433 15.63 19.44 -48.09
N LYS A 434 14.81 19.16 -47.06
CA LYS A 434 14.69 19.97 -45.84
C LYS A 434 15.34 19.25 -44.66
N LYS A 435 15.83 20.03 -43.68
CA LYS A 435 16.37 19.50 -42.42
C LYS A 435 15.22 18.79 -41.68
N ASP A 436 15.38 17.51 -41.42
CA ASP A 436 14.45 16.77 -40.57
C ASP A 436 14.62 17.29 -39.13
N THR A 437 13.52 17.75 -38.52
CA THR A 437 13.51 18.28 -37.15
C THR A 437 13.23 17.20 -36.11
N LYS A 438 12.85 15.98 -36.52
CA LYS A 438 12.53 14.88 -35.61
C LYS A 438 13.70 13.95 -35.35
N SER A 439 14.73 13.96 -36.19
CA SER A 439 15.93 13.15 -36.01
C SER A 439 17.18 14.02 -35.97
N GLU A 440 18.00 13.86 -34.91
CA GLU A 440 19.37 14.41 -34.90
C GLU A 440 20.27 13.74 -35.96
N LEU A 441 19.72 12.78 -36.71
CA LEU A 441 20.45 11.72 -37.40
C LEU A 441 20.77 12.01 -38.85
N SER A 442 20.30 13.08 -39.48
CA SER A 442 20.79 13.36 -40.83
C SER A 442 20.73 14.81 -41.26
N HIS A 443 21.84 15.34 -41.76
CA HIS A 443 21.81 16.50 -42.64
C HIS A 443 22.47 16.16 -43.96
N PHE A 444 21.67 16.25 -45.02
CA PHE A 444 22.17 16.16 -46.38
C PHE A 444 22.60 17.55 -46.86
N VAL A 445 23.85 17.68 -47.29
CA VAL A 445 24.37 18.92 -47.88
C VAL A 445 24.52 18.72 -49.38
N ARG A 446 23.75 19.47 -50.18
CA ARG A 446 23.98 19.55 -51.62
C ARG A 446 25.22 20.41 -51.86
N LYS A 447 26.31 19.81 -52.32
CA LYS A 447 27.60 20.50 -52.48
C LYS A 447 27.75 21.18 -53.84
N LYS A 448 27.27 20.54 -54.90
CA LYS A 448 27.47 21.03 -56.27
C LYS A 448 26.37 20.50 -57.20
N ASN A 449 25.78 21.39 -57.99
CA ASN A 449 24.80 21.04 -59.02
C ASN A 449 25.19 21.73 -60.32
N THR A 450 25.66 20.95 -61.29
CA THR A 450 25.95 21.41 -62.65
C THR A 450 24.98 20.75 -63.63
N LEU A 451 24.96 21.20 -64.89
CA LEU A 451 24.13 20.60 -65.95
C LEU A 451 24.27 19.07 -66.03
N LEU A 452 25.47 18.54 -65.76
CA LEU A 452 25.83 17.13 -65.99
C LEU A 452 26.05 16.32 -64.70
N ARG A 453 26.27 16.98 -63.56
CA ARG A 453 26.73 16.33 -62.33
C ARG A 453 26.07 16.93 -61.10
N LYS A 454 25.54 16.06 -60.24
CA LYS A 454 25.02 16.39 -58.92
C LYS A 454 25.86 15.69 -57.85
N GLU A 455 26.30 16.45 -56.86
CA GLU A 455 27.03 15.94 -55.69
C GLU A 455 26.23 16.20 -54.41
N ASP A 456 25.91 15.13 -53.70
CA ASP A 456 25.20 15.19 -52.42
C ASP A 456 26.05 14.54 -51.32
N GLU A 457 26.01 15.12 -50.12
CA GLU A 457 26.69 14.58 -48.93
C GLU A 457 25.63 14.21 -47.89
N TYR A 458 25.69 13.00 -47.34
CA TYR A 458 24.96 12.57 -46.15
C TYR A 458 25.86 12.64 -44.93
N ARG A 459 25.33 13.09 -43.79
CA ARG A 459 26.02 13.02 -42.49
C ARG A 459 25.06 12.56 -41.42
N SER A 460 25.50 11.63 -40.58
CA SER A 460 24.72 11.07 -39.47
C SER A 460 25.57 10.89 -38.23
N VAL A 461 24.95 11.10 -37.07
CA VAL A 461 25.53 10.80 -35.75
C VAL A 461 24.56 9.87 -35.03
N TYR A 462 24.93 8.60 -34.90
CA TYR A 462 24.09 7.59 -34.26
C TYR A 462 24.66 7.17 -32.91
N GLN A 463 23.82 7.26 -31.87
CA GLN A 463 24.16 6.95 -30.49
C GLN A 463 23.39 5.71 -30.03
N LEU A 464 24.02 4.55 -30.16
CA LEU A 464 23.40 3.26 -29.84
C LEU A 464 23.04 3.14 -28.35
N LYS A 465 23.80 3.82 -27.47
CA LYS A 465 23.55 3.87 -26.01
C LYS A 465 22.20 4.50 -25.63
N ASP A 466 21.59 5.26 -26.54
CA ASP A 466 20.29 5.88 -26.30
C ASP A 466 19.13 4.87 -26.48
N TYR A 467 19.45 3.71 -27.07
CA TYR A 467 18.53 2.61 -27.33
C TYR A 467 18.75 1.45 -26.37
N ILE A 468 19.99 1.00 -26.20
CA ILE A 468 20.35 -0.19 -25.41
C ILE A 468 21.47 0.09 -24.39
N PRO A 469 21.45 -0.58 -23.22
CA PRO A 469 22.58 -0.57 -22.29
C PRO A 469 23.71 -1.44 -22.87
N ILE A 470 24.76 -0.81 -23.38
CA ILE A 470 25.88 -1.49 -24.02
C ILE A 470 26.96 -1.75 -22.98
N ASP A 471 27.32 -3.02 -22.77
CA ASP A 471 28.51 -3.35 -21.99
C ASP A 471 29.78 -2.93 -22.75
N SER A 472 30.79 -2.53 -21.99
CA SER A 472 32.15 -2.22 -22.39
C SER A 472 32.90 -3.32 -23.14
N ASN A 473 32.28 -4.47 -23.45
CA ASN A 473 32.86 -5.54 -24.27
C ASN A 473 31.95 -5.98 -25.44
N ALA A 474 30.82 -5.31 -25.66
CA ALA A 474 29.89 -5.70 -26.72
C ALA A 474 30.50 -5.50 -28.11
N LYS A 475 30.39 -6.54 -28.95
CA LYS A 475 30.77 -6.51 -30.36
C LYS A 475 29.61 -5.91 -31.15
N ILE A 476 29.89 -4.86 -31.92
CA ILE A 476 28.89 -4.17 -32.74
C ILE A 476 29.26 -4.34 -34.22
N GLU A 477 28.33 -4.85 -35.02
CA GLU A 477 28.44 -4.92 -36.47
C GLU A 477 27.64 -3.78 -37.11
N TYR A 478 28.28 -3.01 -37.96
CA TYR A 478 27.68 -1.99 -38.80
C TYR A 478 27.70 -2.48 -40.25
N GLU A 479 26.54 -2.57 -40.90
CA GLU A 479 26.41 -2.90 -42.33
C GLU A 479 25.86 -1.68 -43.08
N PHE A 480 26.46 -1.37 -44.23
CA PHE A 480 25.98 -0.33 -45.14
C PHE A 480 25.63 -0.96 -46.49
N ASN A 481 24.35 -0.96 -46.83
CA ASN A 481 23.83 -1.43 -48.11
C ASN A 481 23.36 -0.24 -48.93
N ILE A 482 24.12 0.12 -49.96
CA ILE A 482 23.95 1.36 -50.72
C ILE A 482 23.77 1.04 -52.20
N ALA A 483 22.60 1.34 -52.73
CA ALA A 483 22.28 1.05 -54.13
C ALA A 483 23.25 1.73 -55.12
N THR A 484 23.73 0.99 -56.12
CA THR A 484 24.65 1.51 -57.16
C THR A 484 24.13 2.77 -57.86
N SER A 485 22.80 2.86 -58.05
CA SER A 485 22.11 4.01 -58.64
C SER A 485 22.35 5.35 -57.95
N LEU A 486 22.81 5.35 -56.69
CA LEU A 486 23.14 6.56 -55.94
C LEU A 486 24.54 7.10 -56.26
N GLY A 487 25.40 6.30 -56.88
CA GLY A 487 26.75 6.71 -57.27
C GLY A 487 27.64 7.05 -56.07
N LEU A 488 27.74 6.15 -55.09
CA LEU A 488 28.58 6.34 -53.91
C LEU A 488 30.04 6.60 -54.33
N LYS A 489 30.58 7.75 -53.91
CA LYS A 489 31.97 8.15 -54.16
C LYS A 489 32.86 8.01 -52.93
N LYS A 490 32.31 8.26 -51.74
CA LYS A 490 33.06 8.24 -50.48
C LYS A 490 32.17 7.78 -49.34
N LEU A 491 32.68 6.89 -48.48
CA LEU A 491 32.07 6.56 -47.19
C LEU A 491 33.11 6.77 -46.11
N VAL A 492 32.86 7.75 -45.23
CA VAL A 492 33.68 8.04 -44.06
C VAL A 492 32.93 7.59 -42.82
N TYR A 493 33.58 6.76 -42.02
CA TYR A 493 33.10 6.30 -40.72
C TYR A 493 34.10 6.72 -39.65
N ASN A 494 33.66 7.50 -38.66
CA ASN A 494 34.48 8.02 -37.56
C ASN A 494 35.83 8.61 -38.03
N GLY A 495 35.80 9.33 -39.16
CA GLY A 495 36.97 9.99 -39.75
C GLY A 495 37.78 9.15 -40.74
N LYS A 496 37.54 7.83 -40.85
CA LYS A 496 38.25 6.91 -41.77
C LYS A 496 37.47 6.63 -43.04
N ASN A 497 38.14 6.50 -44.20
CA ASN A 497 37.48 6.31 -45.49
C ASN A 497 37.40 4.82 -45.85
N LEU A 498 36.23 4.22 -45.63
CA LEU A 498 36.05 2.77 -45.75
C LEU A 498 36.21 2.23 -47.19
N LEU A 499 36.08 3.08 -48.22
CA LEU A 499 36.25 2.67 -49.63
C LEU A 499 37.70 2.69 -50.12
N GLN A 500 38.62 3.35 -49.38
CA GLN A 500 40.04 3.44 -49.75
C GLN A 500 40.92 2.61 -48.81
N ASP A 501 40.48 2.43 -47.56
CA ASP A 501 41.25 1.75 -46.52
C ASP A 501 40.95 0.22 -46.47
N SER A 502 40.44 -0.38 -47.55
CA SER A 502 39.92 -1.77 -47.59
C SER A 502 40.99 -2.87 -47.58
N GLU A 503 42.28 -2.52 -47.59
CA GLU A 503 43.40 -3.47 -47.56
C GLU A 503 44.26 -3.24 -46.31
N GLY A 504 43.87 -3.84 -45.19
CA GLY A 504 44.66 -3.78 -43.97
C GLY A 504 44.00 -4.46 -42.78
N SER A 505 44.24 -5.77 -42.64
CA SER A 505 44.05 -6.48 -41.37
C SER A 505 45.03 -5.90 -40.35
N ASN A 506 44.58 -5.00 -39.49
CA ASN A 506 45.38 -4.55 -38.35
C ASN A 506 45.27 -5.61 -37.24
N SER A 507 46.40 -6.16 -36.81
CA SER A 507 46.51 -7.35 -35.94
C SER A 507 46.03 -7.17 -34.48
N ASP A 508 45.44 -6.01 -34.15
CA ASP A 508 44.76 -5.80 -32.89
C ASP A 508 43.29 -6.19 -33.08
N ASN A 509 42.88 -7.34 -32.53
CA ASN A 509 41.60 -8.07 -32.59
C ASN A 509 40.27 -7.28 -32.38
N LYS A 510 40.19 -5.98 -32.65
CA LYS A 510 39.03 -5.13 -32.30
C LYS A 510 38.31 -4.49 -33.50
N LYS A 511 38.86 -4.53 -34.72
CA LYS A 511 38.21 -3.94 -35.91
C LYS A 511 38.45 -4.73 -37.19
N SER A 512 37.39 -5.06 -37.92
CA SER A 512 37.47 -5.64 -39.27
C SER A 512 36.53 -4.90 -40.21
N VAL A 513 36.99 -4.61 -41.43
CA VAL A 513 36.20 -3.98 -42.50
C VAL A 513 36.22 -4.91 -43.70
N SER A 514 35.06 -5.23 -44.26
CA SER A 514 34.94 -5.85 -45.59
C SER A 514 34.09 -4.97 -46.50
N VAL A 515 34.49 -4.90 -47.77
CA VAL A 515 33.80 -4.14 -48.82
C VAL A 515 33.51 -5.10 -49.96
N GLU A 516 32.23 -5.33 -50.21
CA GLU A 516 31.73 -6.13 -51.33
C GLU A 516 30.98 -5.21 -52.29
N TYR A 517 31.24 -5.36 -53.59
CA TYR A 517 30.54 -4.63 -54.65
C TYR A 517 29.83 -5.63 -55.57
N HIS A 518 28.53 -5.44 -55.72
CA HIS A 518 27.70 -6.19 -56.64
C HIS A 518 27.03 -5.23 -57.61
N GLU A 519 27.28 -5.39 -58.92
CA GLU A 519 26.75 -4.47 -59.96
C GLU A 519 25.23 -4.28 -59.89
N ALA A 520 24.49 -5.35 -59.59
CA ALA A 520 23.02 -5.33 -59.52
C ALA A 520 22.48 -4.80 -58.18
N GLU A 521 23.21 -4.96 -57.07
CA GLU A 521 22.67 -4.78 -55.72
C GLU A 521 23.22 -3.55 -55.01
N GLY A 522 24.46 -3.13 -55.31
CA GLY A 522 25.09 -1.98 -54.64
C GLY A 522 26.44 -2.28 -54.01
N TYR A 523 26.82 -1.36 -53.14
CA TYR A 523 27.91 -1.54 -52.19
C TYR A 523 27.34 -2.17 -50.92
N ARG A 524 27.96 -3.26 -50.46
CA ARG A 524 27.76 -3.86 -49.13
C ARG A 524 29.06 -3.69 -48.36
N ILE A 525 29.02 -2.92 -47.28
CA ILE A 525 30.20 -2.61 -46.48
C ILE A 525 29.91 -3.06 -45.06
N LYS A 526 30.68 -4.03 -44.56
CA LYS A 526 30.56 -4.53 -43.19
C LYS A 526 31.73 -4.04 -42.36
N LEU A 527 31.42 -3.54 -41.18
CA LEU A 527 32.36 -3.03 -40.22
C LEU A 527 32.03 -3.66 -38.87
N THR A 528 32.97 -4.40 -38.31
CA THR A 528 32.88 -4.85 -36.93
C THR A 528 33.77 -3.97 -36.07
N GLU A 529 33.23 -3.39 -35.00
CA GLU A 529 34.01 -2.66 -34.00
C GLU A 529 33.70 -3.12 -32.57
N GLY A 530 34.72 -3.15 -31.72
CA GLY A 530 34.52 -3.22 -30.27
C GLY A 530 34.19 -1.86 -29.67
N ASN A 531 33.12 -1.80 -28.87
CA ASN A 531 32.80 -0.73 -27.90
C ASN A 531 32.51 0.69 -28.43
N LEU A 532 32.33 0.88 -29.74
CA LEU A 532 32.02 2.19 -30.29
C LEU A 532 30.49 2.44 -30.30
N THR A 533 30.02 3.07 -29.22
CA THR A 533 28.60 3.38 -28.98
C THR A 533 28.10 4.62 -29.72
N LYS A 534 29.02 5.39 -30.32
CA LYS A 534 28.73 6.56 -31.15
C LYS A 534 29.40 6.42 -32.50
N SER A 535 28.61 6.45 -33.57
CA SER A 535 29.10 6.43 -34.94
C SER A 535 28.84 7.76 -35.64
N ASN A 536 29.90 8.31 -36.25
CA ASN A 536 29.82 9.47 -37.12
C ASN A 536 30.02 9.01 -38.55
N ILE A 537 28.95 9.06 -39.33
CA ILE A 537 28.93 8.58 -40.71
C ILE A 537 28.84 9.78 -41.64
N LYS A 538 29.62 9.73 -42.71
CA LYS A 538 29.54 10.70 -43.79
C LYS A 538 29.64 9.97 -45.13
N MET A 539 28.69 10.18 -46.02
CA MET A 539 28.70 9.61 -47.36
C MET A 539 28.65 10.70 -48.41
N GLU A 540 29.40 10.54 -49.50
CA GLU A 540 29.37 11.45 -50.64
C GLU A 540 28.91 10.68 -51.87
N PHE A 541 27.89 11.21 -52.54
CA PHE A 541 27.23 10.63 -53.70
C PHE A 541 27.46 11.53 -54.92
N VAL A 542 27.68 10.91 -56.08
CA VAL A 542 27.81 11.60 -57.36
C VAL A 542 26.93 10.91 -58.38
N THR A 543 25.90 11.61 -58.85
CA THR A 543 25.06 11.14 -59.95
C THR A 543 25.35 11.94 -61.21
N THR A 544 25.64 11.24 -62.30
CA THR A 544 25.71 11.80 -63.65
C THR A 544 24.33 11.72 -64.30
N LYS A 545 23.82 12.85 -64.78
CA LYS A 545 22.56 12.83 -65.54
C LYS A 545 22.84 12.15 -66.89
N PRO A 546 21.96 11.25 -67.39
CA PRO A 546 22.15 10.65 -68.70
C PRO A 546 22.24 11.75 -69.76
N ILE A 547 23.34 11.73 -70.52
CA ILE A 547 23.65 12.72 -71.57
C ILE A 547 22.78 12.47 -72.81
N ILE A 548 22.25 11.25 -72.96
CA ILE A 548 21.46 10.78 -74.11
C ILE A 548 20.33 11.76 -74.48
N PRO A 549 19.42 12.19 -73.58
CA PRO A 549 18.37 13.15 -73.96
C PRO A 549 18.93 14.50 -74.44
N TYR A 550 20.05 14.97 -73.89
CA TYR A 550 20.68 16.22 -74.33
C TYR A 550 21.40 16.09 -75.67
N ILE A 551 22.08 14.96 -75.93
CA ILE A 551 22.66 14.65 -77.24
C ILE A 551 21.55 14.48 -78.27
N VAL A 552 20.45 13.80 -77.95
CA VAL A 552 19.30 13.64 -78.85
C VAL A 552 18.69 15.01 -79.18
N VAL A 553 18.49 15.88 -78.18
CA VAL A 553 17.99 17.24 -78.42
C VAL A 553 18.99 18.08 -79.25
N LEU A 554 20.29 17.99 -78.96
CA LEU A 554 21.33 18.69 -79.74
C LEU A 554 21.39 18.17 -81.17
N PHE A 555 21.29 16.86 -81.38
CA PHE A 555 21.28 16.23 -82.70
C PHE A 555 20.03 16.62 -83.49
N ILE A 556 18.86 16.64 -82.85
CA ILE A 556 17.61 17.16 -83.45
C ILE A 556 17.78 18.63 -83.85
N LEU A 557 18.37 19.48 -82.98
CA LEU A 557 18.65 20.89 -83.28
C LEU A 557 19.61 21.04 -84.46
N ILE A 558 20.70 20.26 -84.51
CA ILE A 558 21.66 20.27 -85.62
C ILE A 558 20.97 19.85 -86.92
N VAL A 559 20.13 18.80 -86.90
CA VAL A 559 19.37 18.35 -88.08
C VAL A 559 18.42 19.46 -88.54
N ILE A 560 17.67 20.08 -87.63
CA ILE A 560 16.75 21.17 -87.97
C ILE A 560 17.50 22.35 -88.60
N VAL A 561 18.61 22.80 -87.99
CA VAL A 561 19.41 23.92 -88.51
C VAL A 561 20.04 23.59 -89.86
N THR A 562 20.60 22.39 -90.01
CA THR A 562 21.22 21.96 -91.27
C THR A 562 20.20 21.92 -92.40
N VAL A 563 18.98 21.41 -92.11
CA VAL A 563 17.91 21.39 -93.10
C VAL A 563 17.42 22.80 -93.42
N ILE A 564 17.26 23.69 -92.44
CA ILE A 564 16.91 25.11 -92.68
C ILE A 564 17.95 25.76 -93.59
N VAL A 565 19.25 25.56 -93.33
CA VAL A 565 20.33 26.15 -94.15
C VAL A 565 20.32 25.60 -95.58
N ILE A 566 20.07 24.30 -95.77
CA ILE A 566 19.93 23.70 -97.11
C ILE A 566 18.69 24.24 -97.82
N SER A 567 17.53 24.28 -97.16
CA SER A 567 16.30 24.80 -97.73
C SER A 567 16.39 26.30 -98.06
N MET A 568 17.11 27.10 -97.26
CA MET A 568 17.39 28.51 -97.58
C MET A 568 18.35 28.66 -98.76
N LYS A 569 19.26 27.70 -98.98
CA LYS A 569 20.16 27.67 -100.15
C LYS A 569 19.39 27.29 -101.42
N ASP A 570 18.43 26.38 -101.34
CA ASP A 570 17.58 25.98 -102.46
C ASP A 570 16.51 27.03 -102.81
N LEU A 571 15.93 27.71 -101.82
CA LEU A 571 15.00 28.84 -102.03
C LEU A 571 15.67 30.06 -102.70
N ARG A 572 16.98 30.21 -102.56
CA ARG A 572 17.74 31.25 -103.27
C ARG A 572 17.89 30.94 -104.78
N ASN A 573 17.66 29.70 -105.18
CA ASN A 573 17.87 29.23 -106.56
C ASN A 573 16.57 28.84 -107.29
N ASN A 574 15.40 28.80 -106.63
CA ASN A 574 14.13 28.42 -107.26
C ASN A 574 12.95 29.23 -106.69
N GLU A 575 12.20 29.92 -107.55
CA GLU A 575 10.98 30.70 -107.23
C GLU A 575 9.71 29.84 -107.05
N ASP A 576 9.78 28.70 -106.37
CA ASP A 576 8.59 27.85 -106.18
C ASP A 576 8.22 27.68 -104.70
N SER A 577 7.24 28.49 -104.27
CA SER A 577 6.75 28.59 -102.88
C SER A 577 6.02 27.33 -102.36
N THR A 578 5.67 26.40 -103.24
CA THR A 578 4.92 25.17 -102.92
C THR A 578 5.74 24.14 -102.13
N VAL A 579 7.08 24.21 -102.20
CA VAL A 579 7.97 23.29 -101.48
C VAL A 579 8.04 23.61 -99.98
N LEU A 580 7.98 24.88 -99.62
CA LEU A 580 8.09 25.34 -98.23
C LEU A 580 6.86 24.96 -97.39
N ASP A 581 5.65 25.10 -97.94
CA ASP A 581 4.40 24.81 -97.24
C ASP A 581 4.19 23.31 -96.99
N ASN A 582 4.55 22.46 -97.95
CA ASN A 582 4.56 21.01 -97.76
C ASN A 582 5.57 20.58 -96.67
N TRP A 583 6.68 21.32 -96.53
CA TRP A 583 7.69 21.01 -95.54
C TRP A 583 7.30 21.47 -94.12
N ILE A 584 6.73 22.67 -93.97
CA ILE A 584 6.17 23.16 -92.70
C ILE A 584 5.11 22.18 -92.18
N THR A 585 4.30 21.62 -93.08
CA THR A 585 3.28 20.63 -92.73
C THR A 585 3.90 19.32 -92.22
N ARG A 586 4.97 18.82 -92.86
CA ARG A 586 5.70 17.62 -92.38
C ARG A 586 6.38 17.82 -91.03
N VAL A 587 6.98 18.99 -90.78
CA VAL A 587 7.60 19.29 -89.48
C VAL A 587 6.56 19.42 -88.38
N LYS A 588 5.42 20.07 -88.64
CA LYS A 588 4.31 20.13 -87.68
C LYS A 588 3.83 18.72 -87.29
N ASN A 589 3.73 17.80 -88.25
CA ASN A 589 3.33 16.41 -87.98
C ASN A 589 4.37 15.63 -87.17
N ILE A 590 5.67 15.85 -87.40
CA ILE A 590 6.76 15.25 -86.61
C ILE A 590 6.73 15.79 -85.17
N ILE A 591 6.58 17.10 -84.99
CA ILE A 591 6.48 17.73 -83.66
C ILE A 591 5.25 17.23 -82.89
N GLN A 592 4.11 17.04 -83.57
CA GLN A 592 2.92 16.46 -82.94
C GLN A 592 3.10 15.00 -82.52
N ARG A 593 3.79 14.17 -83.33
CA ARG A 593 4.14 12.79 -82.94
C ARG A 593 5.05 12.75 -81.71
N LEU A 594 6.09 13.58 -81.69
CA LEU A 594 7.03 13.65 -80.57
C LEU A 594 6.40 14.19 -79.28
N ARG A 595 5.38 15.06 -79.37
CA ARG A 595 4.58 15.44 -78.20
C ARG A 595 3.77 14.27 -77.65
N LYS A 596 3.19 13.45 -78.53
CA LYS A 596 2.37 12.29 -78.14
C LYS A 596 3.20 11.17 -77.47
N GLU A 597 4.46 11.01 -77.86
CA GLU A 597 5.40 10.06 -77.24
C GLU A 597 5.99 10.55 -75.90
N LYS A 598 5.83 11.83 -75.55
CA LYS A 598 6.30 12.40 -74.28
C LYS A 598 5.24 12.31 -73.16
N GLU A 599 3.97 12.14 -73.53
CA GLU A 599 2.83 12.04 -72.59
C GLU A 599 2.52 10.58 -72.17
N ASN A 600 3.13 9.60 -72.84
CA ASN A 600 3.24 8.20 -72.39
C ASN A 600 4.61 7.98 -71.75
#